data_AF-A0A2M7ZS34-F1
#
_entry.id   AF-A0A2M7ZS34-F1
#
_cell.length_a   1.000
_cell.length_b   1.000
_cell.length_c   1.000
_cell.angle_alpha   90.00
_cell.angle_beta   90.00
_cell.angle_gamma   90.00
#
_symmetry.space_group_name_H-M   'P 1'
#
loop_
_entity.id
_entity.type
_entity.pdbx_description
1 polymer ?
#
loop_
_entity_poly.entity_id
_entity_poly.type
_entity_poly.pdbx_seq_one_letter_code
_entity_poly.pdbx_strand_id
1 'polypeptide(L)'
;MKNKQRKSAIKPIKIKKAFSGKRITKYSGLEPIMHYIRATGIIKMVETLFPSKIYNATKHTNTQILLSIVLSSLSNINRMCRIENFTSDVLVEKLLNLINRIDANTISTRKSN
;
A
#
# COMPACT_ATOMS: atom_id res chain seq x y z
N MET A 1 19.20 6.64 -23.98
CA MET A 1 19.16 6.46 -22.50
C MET A 1 18.10 5.42 -22.16
N LYS A 2 18.48 4.27 -21.56
CA LYS A 2 17.50 3.24 -21.17
C LYS A 2 16.78 3.69 -19.90
N ASN A 3 15.54 4.15 -20.02
CA ASN A 3 14.69 4.45 -18.85
C ASN A 3 14.39 3.14 -18.12
N LYS A 4 15.15 2.91 -17.04
CA LYS A 4 14.97 1.77 -16.14
C LYS A 4 13.68 2.02 -15.35
N GLN A 5 12.54 1.65 -15.91
CA GLN A 5 11.25 1.70 -15.22
C GLN A 5 11.39 0.94 -13.90
N ARG A 6 11.44 1.66 -12.77
CA ARG A 6 11.51 1.05 -11.44
C ARG A 6 10.17 0.36 -11.20
N LYS A 7 10.14 -0.97 -11.38
CA LYS A 7 8.97 -1.81 -11.08
C LYS A 7 8.55 -1.60 -9.61
N SER A 8 7.50 -0.83 -9.39
CA SER A 8 6.84 -0.58 -8.08
C SER A 8 5.88 -1.71 -7.72
N ALA A 9 6.25 -2.95 -8.05
CA ALA A 9 5.44 -4.12 -7.73
C ALA A 9 5.43 -4.33 -6.20
N ILE A 10 4.29 -4.72 -5.64
CA ILE A 10 4.19 -5.09 -4.23
C ILE A 10 4.93 -6.41 -4.06
N LYS A 11 6.12 -6.36 -3.46
CA LYS A 11 6.95 -7.54 -3.23
C LYS A 11 6.65 -8.14 -1.85
N PRO A 12 6.77 -9.48 -1.69
CA PRO A 12 6.71 -10.09 -0.39
C PRO A 12 7.95 -9.68 0.42
N ILE A 13 7.74 -8.87 1.46
CA ILE A 13 8.78 -8.50 2.43
C ILE A 13 8.64 -9.41 3.65
N LYS A 14 9.74 -10.05 4.07
CA LYS A 14 9.80 -10.74 5.38
C LYS A 14 9.77 -9.70 6.50
N ILE A 15 8.67 -9.68 7.26
CA ILE A 15 8.52 -8.78 8.40
C ILE A 15 9.17 -9.44 9.62
N LYS A 16 10.18 -8.78 10.19
CA LYS A 16 10.83 -9.25 11.43
C LYS A 16 9.90 -8.95 12.62
N LYS A 17 9.45 -10.00 13.32
CA LYS A 17 8.64 -9.92 14.53
C LYS A 17 9.51 -9.60 15.76
N ALA A 18 10.07 -8.39 15.80
CA ALA A 18 10.90 -7.94 16.92
C ALA A 18 10.31 -6.69 17.55
N PHE A 19 10.18 -6.69 18.88
CA PHE A 19 9.68 -5.56 19.66
C PHE A 19 10.79 -4.50 19.78
N SER A 20 10.63 -3.40 19.07
CA SER A 20 11.53 -2.24 19.10
C SER A 20 10.67 -1.00 18.95
N GLY A 21 11.02 0.11 19.61
CA GLY A 21 10.23 1.35 19.55
C GLY A 21 9.89 1.82 18.14
N LYS A 22 10.76 1.56 17.16
CA LYS A 22 10.54 1.88 15.72
C LYS A 22 9.70 0.86 14.96
N ARG A 23 9.25 -0.23 15.60
CA ARG A 23 8.52 -1.36 15.00
C ARG A 23 7.22 -1.69 15.73
N ILE A 24 6.84 -0.88 16.72
CA ILE A 24 5.54 -0.97 17.36
C ILE A 24 4.50 -0.53 16.32
N THR A 25 3.49 -1.36 16.10
CA THR A 25 2.42 -1.13 15.13
C THR A 25 1.08 -1.44 15.79
N LYS A 26 0.05 -0.68 15.41
CA LYS A 26 -1.33 -0.89 15.88
C LYS A 26 -2.09 -1.89 15.00
N TYR A 27 -1.50 -2.34 13.89
CA TYR A 27 -2.20 -3.05 12.81
C TYR A 27 -1.60 -4.44 12.54
N SER A 28 -1.06 -5.11 13.56
CA SER A 28 -0.44 -6.44 13.43
C SER A 28 -1.34 -7.49 12.79
N GLY A 29 -2.66 -7.40 13.00
CA GLY A 29 -3.66 -8.26 12.38
C GLY A 29 -3.74 -8.19 10.85
N LEU A 30 -3.14 -7.16 10.22
CA LEU A 30 -3.09 -7.05 8.76
C LEU A 30 -2.06 -7.97 8.11
N GLU A 31 -1.05 -8.43 8.85
CA GLU A 31 -0.03 -9.34 8.32
C GLU A 31 -0.63 -10.64 7.75
N PRO A 32 -1.44 -11.42 8.50
CA PRO A 32 -2.06 -12.65 7.97
C PRO A 32 -3.04 -12.36 6.82
N ILE A 33 -3.77 -11.23 6.87
CA ILE A 33 -4.69 -10.83 5.81
C ILE A 33 -3.93 -10.55 4.51
N MET A 34 -2.84 -9.78 4.58
CA MET A 34 -1.99 -9.49 3.43
C MET A 34 -1.33 -10.76 2.89
N HIS A 35 -0.93 -11.69 3.76
CA HIS A 35 -0.43 -12.99 3.34
C HIS A 35 -1.47 -13.75 2.51
N TYR A 36 -2.73 -13.79 2.97
CA TYR A 36 -3.83 -14.39 2.23
C TYR A 36 -4.10 -13.70 0.88
N ILE A 37 -4.15 -12.36 0.84
CA ILE A 37 -4.33 -11.57 -0.39
C ILE A 37 -3.23 -11.85 -1.42
N ARG A 38 -1.99 -12.06 -0.97
CA ARG A 38 -0.86 -12.43 -1.83
C ARG A 38 -1.00 -13.87 -2.34
N ALA A 39 -1.35 -14.81 -1.47
CA ALA A 39 -1.49 -16.23 -1.79
C ALA A 39 -2.60 -16.48 -2.82
N THR A 40 -3.70 -15.74 -2.73
CA THR A 40 -4.86 -15.83 -3.64
C THR A 40 -4.63 -15.17 -4.99
N GLY A 41 -3.57 -14.38 -5.16
CA GLY A 41 -3.29 -13.66 -6.41
C GLY A 41 -4.14 -12.41 -6.65
N ILE A 42 -4.91 -11.95 -5.64
CA ILE A 42 -5.75 -10.75 -5.73
C ILE A 42 -4.93 -9.52 -6.16
N ILE A 43 -3.69 -9.39 -5.71
CA ILE A 43 -2.81 -8.27 -6.11
C ILE A 43 -2.63 -8.23 -7.63
N LYS A 44 -2.38 -9.39 -8.27
CA LYS A 44 -2.20 -9.49 -9.72
C LYS A 44 -3.51 -9.15 -10.44
N MET A 45 -4.63 -9.65 -9.94
CA MET A 45 -5.97 -9.37 -10.49
C MET A 45 -6.28 -7.86 -10.45
N VAL A 46 -5.99 -7.19 -9.33
CA VAL A 46 -6.18 -5.74 -9.19
C VAL A 46 -5.24 -4.97 -10.12
N GLU A 47 -3.97 -5.39 -10.26
CA GLU A 47 -3.03 -4.79 -11.22
C GLU A 47 -3.52 -4.89 -12.67
N THR A 48 -4.15 -6.01 -13.05
CA THR A 48 -4.73 -6.20 -14.39
C THR A 48 -6.00 -5.40 -14.62
N LEU A 49 -6.88 -5.30 -13.62
CA LEU A 49 -8.15 -4.57 -13.73
C LEU A 49 -7.94 -3.05 -13.66
N PHE A 50 -6.96 -2.60 -12.88
CA PHE A 50 -6.66 -1.19 -12.66
C PHE A 50 -5.20 -0.88 -13.02
N PRO A 51 -4.84 -0.98 -14.31
CA PRO A 51 -3.47 -0.74 -14.76
C PRO A 51 -3.07 0.70 -14.39
N SER A 52 -1.86 0.83 -13.85
CA SER A 52 -1.31 2.13 -13.45
C SER A 52 -0.42 2.67 -14.55
N LYS A 53 -0.72 3.87 -15.07
CA LYS A 53 0.24 4.60 -15.92
C LYS A 53 1.33 5.17 -15.04
N ILE A 54 2.54 4.61 -15.16
CA ILE A 54 3.70 5.04 -14.37
C ILE A 54 4.43 6.15 -15.15
N TYR A 55 4.37 7.36 -14.62
CA TYR A 55 5.18 8.51 -15.05
C TYR A 55 6.33 8.73 -14.04
N ASN A 56 7.31 9.57 -14.37
CA ASN A 56 8.42 9.86 -13.45
C ASN A 56 7.94 10.45 -12.10
N ALA A 57 6.78 11.12 -12.09
CA ALA A 57 6.18 11.72 -10.90
C ALA A 57 5.23 10.77 -10.12
N THR A 58 4.85 9.60 -10.66
CA THR A 58 3.94 8.69 -9.96
C THR A 58 4.67 7.95 -8.84
N LYS A 59 4.41 8.35 -7.60
CA LYS A 59 4.99 7.76 -6.38
C LYS A 59 4.33 6.45 -5.94
N HIS A 60 3.05 6.26 -6.29
CA HIS A 60 2.24 5.10 -5.86
C HIS A 60 1.46 4.49 -7.03
N THR A 61 1.24 3.18 -7.04
CA THR A 61 0.37 2.51 -8.04
C THR A 61 -1.10 2.54 -7.62
N ASN A 62 -2.01 2.36 -8.58
CA ASN A 62 -3.45 2.22 -8.30
C ASN A 62 -3.70 1.04 -7.37
N THR A 63 -2.98 -0.07 -7.57
CA THR A 63 -3.02 -1.24 -6.68
C THR A 63 -2.65 -0.89 -5.25
N GLN A 64 -1.58 -0.12 -5.04
CA GLN A 64 -1.18 0.32 -3.70
C GLN A 64 -2.24 1.20 -3.04
N ILE A 65 -2.85 2.12 -3.80
CA ILE A 65 -3.91 2.99 -3.29
C ILE A 65 -5.17 2.17 -2.95
N LEU A 66 -5.66 1.34 -3.87
CA LEU A 66 -6.84 0.50 -3.65
C LEU A 66 -6.65 -0.44 -2.47
N LEU A 67 -5.50 -1.10 -2.39
CA LEU A 67 -5.19 -2.01 -1.28
C LEU A 67 -5.05 -1.26 0.05
N SER A 68 -4.51 -0.03 0.04
CA SER A 68 -4.48 0.82 1.24
C SER A 68 -5.88 1.16 1.75
N ILE A 69 -6.83 1.45 0.85
CA ILE A 69 -8.23 1.71 1.20
C ILE A 69 -8.84 0.45 1.83
N VAL A 70 -8.70 -0.71 1.19
CA VAL A 70 -9.24 -1.99 1.69
C VAL A 70 -8.69 -2.33 3.08
N LEU A 71 -7.36 -2.29 3.27
CA LEU A 71 -6.74 -2.59 4.56
C LEU A 71 -7.14 -1.58 5.64
N SER A 72 -7.31 -0.32 5.28
CA SER A 72 -7.76 0.72 6.20
C SER A 72 -9.20 0.46 6.66
N SER A 73 -10.09 0.06 5.75
CA SER A 73 -11.47 -0.34 6.08
C SER A 73 -11.51 -1.56 7.00
N LEU A 74 -10.67 -2.57 6.74
CA LEU A 74 -10.54 -3.74 7.62
C LEU A 74 -9.99 -3.39 9.02
N SER A 75 -9.27 -2.27 9.13
CA SER A 75 -8.75 -1.73 10.40
C SER A 75 -9.69 -0.69 11.04
N ASN A 76 -10.95 -0.60 10.58
CA ASN A 76 -11.97 0.35 11.05
C ASN A 76 -11.61 1.84 10.84
N ILE A 77 -10.81 2.14 9.81
CA ILE A 77 -10.44 3.51 9.44
C ILE A 77 -11.39 3.99 8.34
N ASN A 78 -12.53 4.53 8.78
CA ASN A 78 -13.64 4.85 7.88
C ASN A 78 -13.48 6.20 7.16
N ARG A 79 -12.50 7.02 7.53
CA ARG A 79 -12.26 8.36 6.94
C ARG A 79 -11.03 8.35 6.05
N MET A 80 -11.18 8.75 4.79
CA MET A 80 -10.07 8.85 3.83
C MET A 80 -8.94 9.76 4.34
N CYS A 81 -9.26 10.86 5.04
CA CYS A 81 -8.26 11.75 5.64
C CYS A 81 -7.37 11.07 6.70
N ARG A 82 -7.80 9.92 7.26
CA ARG A 82 -7.02 9.14 8.23
C ARG A 82 -6.16 8.06 7.58
N ILE A 83 -6.29 7.84 6.27
CA ILE A 83 -5.46 6.88 5.52
C ILE A 83 -4.00 7.34 5.49
N GLU A 84 -3.74 8.64 5.55
CA GLU A 84 -2.37 9.17 5.67
C GLU A 84 -1.70 8.69 6.98
N ASN A 85 -2.40 8.80 8.10
CA ASN A 85 -1.92 8.32 9.40
C ASN A 85 -1.78 6.79 9.43
N PHE A 86 -2.67 6.08 8.74
CA PHE A 86 -2.61 4.63 8.58
C PHE A 86 -1.38 4.18 7.79
N THR A 87 -1.15 4.80 6.63
CA THR A 87 -0.02 4.46 5.74
C THR A 87 1.34 4.94 6.26
N SER A 88 1.33 5.80 7.28
CA SER A 88 2.54 6.17 8.04
C SER A 88 2.98 5.11 9.05
N ASP A 89 2.14 4.09 9.32
CA ASP A 89 2.53 2.98 10.18
C ASP A 89 3.56 2.09 9.46
N VAL A 90 4.65 1.78 10.16
CA VAL A 90 5.81 1.05 9.63
C VAL A 90 5.45 -0.34 9.09
N LEU A 91 4.42 -0.99 9.65
CA LEU A 91 3.94 -2.28 9.14
C LEU A 91 3.20 -2.08 7.83
N VAL A 92 2.27 -1.13 7.79
CA VAL A 92 1.42 -0.85 6.61
C VAL A 92 2.27 -0.44 5.42
N GLU A 93 3.26 0.43 5.64
CA GLU A 93 4.24 0.86 4.65
C GLU A 93 4.95 -0.35 4.01
N LYS A 94 5.40 -1.31 4.83
CA LYS A 94 6.06 -2.54 4.36
C LYS A 94 5.11 -3.51 3.67
N LEU A 95 3.87 -3.64 4.16
CA LEU A 95 2.88 -4.54 3.55
C LEU A 95 2.53 -4.09 2.13
N LEU A 96 2.43 -2.78 1.91
CA LEU A 96 2.10 -2.16 0.63
C LEU A 96 3.32 -1.81 -0.23
N ASN A 97 4.54 -1.96 0.30
CA ASN A 97 5.79 -1.57 -0.35
C ASN A 97 5.78 -0.08 -0.78
N LEU A 98 5.34 0.79 0.13
CA LEU A 98 5.27 2.23 -0.10
C LEU A 98 6.66 2.85 0.04
N ILE A 99 6.97 3.83 -0.82
CA ILE A 99 8.20 4.62 -0.70
C ILE A 99 8.03 5.72 0.36
N ASN A 100 6.81 6.24 0.50
CA ASN A 100 6.36 7.26 1.45
C ASN A 100 4.89 7.01 1.79
N ARG A 101 4.36 7.66 2.83
CA ARG A 101 2.92 7.63 3.15
C ARG A 101 2.05 8.11 1.98
N ILE A 102 0.82 7.64 1.92
CA ILE A 102 -0.15 8.08 0.90
C ILE A 102 -0.90 9.29 1.43
N ASP A 103 -0.65 10.45 0.82
CA ASP A 103 -1.36 11.68 1.18
C ASP A 103 -2.82 11.62 0.71
N ALA A 104 -3.73 12.23 1.47
CA ALA A 104 -5.15 12.32 1.11
C ALA A 104 -5.36 12.97 -0.28
N ASN A 105 -4.50 13.93 -0.64
CA ASN A 105 -4.51 14.59 -1.95
C ASN A 105 -4.18 13.65 -3.12
N THR A 106 -3.41 12.59 -2.87
CA THR A 106 -3.10 11.58 -3.90
C THR A 106 -4.33 10.74 -4.22
N ILE A 107 -5.20 10.51 -3.24
CA ILE A 107 -6.45 9.76 -3.41
C ILE A 107 -7.48 10.62 -4.16
N SER A 108 -7.63 11.89 -3.79
CA SER A 108 -8.59 12.80 -4.43
C SER A 108 -8.26 13.07 -5.90
N THR A 109 -6.99 13.30 -6.23
CA THR A 109 -6.53 13.56 -7.61
C THR A 109 -6.71 12.37 -8.54
N ARG A 110 -6.65 11.13 -8.03
CA ARG A 110 -6.93 9.92 -8.81
C ARG A 110 -8.40 9.61 -9.02
N LYS A 111 -9.28 10.17 -8.21
CA LYS A 111 -10.74 10.06 -8.41
C LYS A 111 -11.26 11.02 -9.50
N SER A 112 -10.55 12.13 -9.73
CA SER A 112 -10.98 13.21 -10.62
C SER A 112 -10.54 13.03 -12.09
N ASN A 113 -9.74 12.02 -12.39
CA ASN A 113 -9.29 11.67 -13.75
C ASN A 113 -9.94 10.35 -14.18
#